data_AF-A0A426T3C3-F1
#
_entry.id   AF-A0A426T3C3-F1
#
_cell.length_a   1.000
_cell.length_b   1.000
_cell.length_c   1.000
_cell.angle_alpha   90.00
_cell.angle_beta   90.00
_cell.angle_gamma   90.00
#
_symmetry.space_group_name_H-M   'P 1'
#
loop_
_entity.id
_entity.type
_entity.pdbx_description
1 polymer ?
#
loop_
_entity_poly.entity_id
_entity_poly.type
_entity_poly.pdbx_seq_one_letter_code
_entity_poly.pdbx_strand_id
1 'polypeptide(L)'
;MIAVDEDALVCDLAETYGIYDYRQLPITRVAVFACGLSESSRIKKVLSGQKEDLDTLLLAGIYDTVRLLFWAKTKDGQAGRNRPNSVTQALEGSKVEREERVFSSGEEFERAMRVLEIEIGGEEHGD
;
A
#
# COMPACT_ATOMS: atom_id res chain seq x y z
N MET A 1 23.12 6.76 6.43
CA MET A 1 22.39 6.58 7.71
C MET A 1 22.37 7.90 8.47
N ILE A 2 23.46 8.35 9.09
CA ILE A 2 23.51 9.63 9.84
C ILE A 2 22.95 10.81 9.03
N ALA A 3 23.42 11.01 7.79
CA ALA A 3 22.95 12.11 6.94
C ALA A 3 21.50 11.97 6.45
N VAL A 4 20.89 10.79 6.57
CA VAL A 4 19.51 10.52 6.14
C VAL A 4 18.56 10.79 7.30
N ASP A 5 18.84 10.19 8.45
CA ASP A 5 18.09 10.39 9.69
C ASP A 5 18.99 9.92 10.85
N GLU A 6 19.61 10.87 11.56
CA GLU A 6 20.50 10.54 12.67
C GLU A 6 19.72 10.06 13.89
N ASP A 7 18.56 10.66 14.17
CA ASP A 7 17.75 10.32 15.34
C ASP A 7 17.21 8.90 15.24
N ALA A 8 16.73 8.49 14.05
CA ALA A 8 16.32 7.12 13.80
C ALA A 8 17.46 6.13 14.05
N LEU A 9 18.68 6.44 13.56
CA LEU A 9 19.86 5.61 13.81
C LEU A 9 20.19 5.51 15.30
N VAL A 10 20.15 6.62 16.05
CA VAL A 10 20.39 6.62 17.50
C VAL A 10 19.36 5.76 18.23
N CYS A 11 18.08 5.90 17.90
CA CYS A 11 17.02 5.07 18.47
C CYS A 11 17.25 3.58 18.18
N ASP A 12 17.59 3.22 16.94
CA ASP A 12 17.80 1.82 16.57
C ASP A 12 19.04 1.21 17.25
N LEU A 13 20.12 1.98 17.40
CA LEU A 13 21.32 1.56 18.15
C LEU A 13 21.05 1.40 19.65
N ALA A 14 20.25 2.29 20.23
CA ALA A 14 19.84 2.21 21.63
C ALA A 14 18.93 0.99 21.87
N GLU A 15 17.94 0.77 21.01
CA GLU A 15 16.98 -0.34 21.10
C GLU A 15 17.67 -1.70 20.92
N THR A 16 18.55 -1.82 19.92
CA THR A 16 19.14 -3.12 19.55
C THR A 16 20.36 -3.48 20.41
N TYR A 17 21.21 -2.50 20.71
CA TYR A 17 22.52 -2.74 21.32
C TYR A 17 22.74 -1.99 22.65
N GLY A 18 21.79 -1.17 23.09
CA GLY A 18 21.95 -0.34 24.30
C GLY A 18 22.96 0.80 24.15
N ILE A 19 23.24 1.24 22.92
CA ILE A 19 24.20 2.31 22.64
C ILE A 19 23.47 3.64 22.54
N TYR A 20 23.47 4.43 23.62
CA TYR A 20 22.76 5.72 23.71
C TYR A 20 23.56 6.89 23.14
N ASP A 21 24.89 6.82 23.22
CA ASP A 21 25.79 7.76 22.57
C ASP A 21 26.78 6.94 21.74
N TYR A 22 26.63 6.96 20.41
CA TYR A 22 27.53 6.21 19.53
C TYR A 22 28.86 6.96 19.30
N ARG A 23 28.95 8.26 19.63
CA ARG A 23 30.15 9.08 19.39
C ARG A 23 31.34 8.67 20.27
N GLN A 24 31.06 7.97 21.37
CA GLN A 24 32.09 7.38 22.23
C GLN A 24 32.77 6.14 21.62
N LEU A 25 32.25 5.61 20.52
CA LEU A 25 32.77 4.40 19.86
C LEU A 25 33.59 4.74 18.62
N PRO A 26 34.58 3.90 18.24
CA PRO A 26 35.28 4.03 16.97
C PRO A 26 34.30 3.97 15.79
N ILE A 27 34.49 4.84 14.81
CA ILE A 27 33.58 4.97 13.66
C ILE A 27 33.36 3.65 12.89
N THR A 28 34.39 2.81 12.78
CA THR A 28 34.31 1.51 12.12
C THR A 28 33.39 0.56 12.88
N ARG A 29 33.38 0.61 14.22
CA ARG A 29 32.49 -0.19 15.05
C ARG A 29 31.04 0.30 14.94
N VAL A 30 30.82 1.61 14.95
CA VAL A 30 29.48 2.19 14.73
C VAL A 30 28.92 1.77 13.36
N ALA A 31 29.75 1.80 12.31
CA ALA A 31 29.34 1.35 10.98
C ALA A 31 28.93 -0.13 10.95
N VAL A 32 29.66 -1.02 11.64
CA VAL A 32 29.28 -2.44 11.75
C VAL A 32 27.92 -2.60 12.43
N PHE A 33 27.68 -1.90 13.53
CA PHE A 33 26.39 -1.97 14.23
C PHE A 33 25.24 -1.41 13.38
N ALA A 34 25.46 -0.27 12.74
CA ALA A 34 24.47 0.35 11.86
C ALA A 34 24.09 -0.57 10.68
N CYS A 35 25.07 -1.20 10.04
CA CYS A 35 24.81 -2.18 8.97
C CYS A 35 24.13 -3.45 9.50
N GLY A 36 24.40 -3.85 10.74
CA GLY A 36 23.87 -5.04 11.41
C GLY A 36 22.45 -4.90 11.97
N LEU A 37 21.84 -3.70 11.90
CA LEU A 37 20.45 -3.50 12.31
C LEU A 37 19.49 -4.36 11.47
N SER A 38 18.35 -4.75 12.05
CA SER A 38 17.28 -5.46 11.33
C SER A 38 16.77 -4.63 10.14
N GLU A 39 16.33 -5.28 9.05
CA GLU A 39 15.66 -4.59 7.92
C GLU A 39 14.40 -3.83 8.36
N SER A 40 13.76 -4.26 9.44
CA SER A 40 12.64 -3.57 10.08
C SER A 40 13.04 -2.40 10.99
N SER A 41 14.34 -2.09 11.14
CA SER A 41 14.80 -0.91 11.90
C SER A 41 14.40 0.39 11.21
N ARG A 42 14.18 1.45 11.99
CA ARG A 42 13.65 2.73 11.48
C ARG A 42 14.54 3.28 10.38
N ILE A 43 15.86 3.31 10.61
CA ILE A 43 16.81 3.83 9.63
C ILE A 43 16.85 3.00 8.35
N LYS A 44 16.69 1.66 8.43
CA LYS A 44 16.65 0.81 7.23
C LYS A 44 15.35 0.99 6.44
N LYS A 45 14.21 1.17 7.12
CA LYS A 45 12.95 1.53 6.46
C LYS A 45 13.02 2.87 5.74
N VAL A 46 13.58 3.89 6.38
CA VAL A 46 13.76 5.21 5.73
C VAL A 46 14.66 5.09 4.50
N LEU A 47 15.73 4.30 4.56
CA LEU A 47 16.64 4.09 3.44
C LEU A 47 16.04 3.27 2.30
N SER A 48 15.20 2.29 2.60
CA SER A 48 14.54 1.48 1.58
C SER A 48 13.41 2.24 0.88
N GLY A 49 12.93 3.34 1.47
CA GLY A 49 11.77 4.09 0.98
C GLY A 49 10.45 3.31 1.09
N GLN A 50 10.49 2.14 1.73
CA GLN A 50 9.29 1.33 1.97
C GLN A 50 8.53 1.88 3.17
N LYS A 51 7.23 2.08 2.99
CA LYS A 51 6.34 2.55 4.07
C LYS A 51 6.05 1.46 5.09
N GLU A 52 5.96 0.22 4.63
CA GLU A 52 5.55 -0.93 5.42
C GLU A 52 6.56 -2.07 5.29
N ASP A 53 6.61 -2.92 6.31
CA ASP A 53 7.46 -4.12 6.29
C ASP A 53 6.95 -5.16 5.29
N LEU A 54 7.86 -5.93 4.70
CA LEU A 54 7.52 -7.03 3.79
C LEU A 54 6.54 -8.03 4.43
N ASP A 55 6.74 -8.36 5.70
CA ASP A 55 5.87 -9.29 6.44
C ASP A 55 4.44 -8.73 6.56
N THR A 56 4.31 -7.42 6.77
CA THR A 56 3.01 -6.72 6.79
C THR A 56 2.33 -6.80 5.43
N LEU A 57 3.08 -6.55 4.35
CA LEU A 57 2.57 -6.62 2.98
C LEU A 57 2.14 -8.05 2.60
N LEU A 58 2.93 -9.05 2.99
CA LEU A 58 2.60 -10.46 2.78
C LEU A 58 1.32 -10.85 3.54
N LEU A 59 1.18 -10.42 4.80
CA LEU A 59 0.00 -10.70 5.61
C LEU A 59 -1.25 -10.03 5.02
N ALA A 60 -1.14 -8.76 4.60
CA ALA A 60 -2.21 -8.06 3.91
C ALA A 60 -2.61 -8.75 2.60
N GLY A 61 -1.63 -9.23 1.82
CA GLY A 61 -1.89 -9.96 0.57
C GLY A 61 -2.60 -11.29 0.79
N ILE A 62 -2.24 -12.02 1.85
CA ILE A 62 -2.95 -13.24 2.26
C ILE A 62 -4.39 -12.89 2.66
N TYR A 63 -4.58 -11.86 3.48
CA TYR A 63 -5.90 -11.41 3.90
C TYR A 63 -6.79 -11.04 2.70
N ASP A 64 -6.26 -10.25 1.77
CA ASP A 64 -6.96 -9.82 0.56
C ASP A 64 -7.37 -11.02 -0.31
N THR A 65 -6.44 -11.97 -0.49
CA THR A 65 -6.69 -13.19 -1.26
C THR A 65 -7.80 -14.03 -0.61
N VAL A 66 -7.73 -14.27 0.70
CA VAL A 66 -8.74 -15.05 1.43
C VAL A 66 -10.11 -14.37 1.38
N ARG A 67 -10.15 -13.05 1.62
CA ARG A 67 -11.40 -12.28 1.59
C ARG A 67 -12.04 -12.29 0.20
N LEU A 68 -11.23 -12.17 -0.85
CA LEU A 68 -11.70 -12.25 -2.23
C LEU A 68 -12.25 -13.64 -2.57
N LEU A 69 -11.58 -14.71 -2.15
CA LEU A 69 -12.04 -16.09 -2.35
C LEU A 69 -13.40 -16.32 -1.67
N PHE A 70 -13.57 -15.84 -0.43
CA PHE A 70 -14.83 -15.96 0.28
C PHE A 70 -15.94 -15.16 -0.41
N TRP A 71 -15.67 -13.91 -0.77
CA TRP A 71 -16.61 -13.06 -1.51
C TRP A 71 -17.05 -13.70 -2.83
N ALA A 72 -16.14 -14.29 -3.60
CA ALA A 72 -16.44 -14.94 -4.88
C ALA A 72 -17.42 -16.12 -4.76
N LYS A 73 -17.61 -16.69 -3.56
CA LYS A 73 -18.58 -17.75 -3.27
C LYS A 73 -19.95 -17.22 -2.81
N THR A 74 -20.12 -15.91 -2.66
CA THR A 74 -21.38 -15.28 -2.27
C THR A 74 -22.26 -14.94 -3.48
N LYS A 75 -23.54 -14.64 -3.23
CA LYS A 75 -24.45 -14.12 -4.28
C LYS A 75 -23.94 -12.80 -4.87
N ASP A 76 -23.38 -11.93 -4.02
CA ASP A 76 -22.79 -10.66 -4.44
C ASP A 76 -21.58 -10.90 -5.34
N GLY A 77 -20.73 -11.87 -5.01
CA GLY A 77 -19.60 -12.28 -5.84
C GLY A 77 -20.02 -12.79 -7.22
N GLN A 78 -21.06 -13.62 -7.29
CA GLN A 78 -21.61 -14.12 -8.56
C GLN A 78 -22.23 -12.99 -9.40
N ALA A 79 -22.82 -11.99 -8.75
CA ALA A 79 -23.40 -10.81 -9.40
C ALA A 79 -22.39 -9.66 -9.62
N GLY A 80 -21.11 -9.84 -9.26
CA GLY A 80 -20.06 -8.82 -9.40
C GLY A 80 -20.23 -7.59 -8.49
N ARG A 81 -21.02 -7.68 -7.42
CA ARG A 81 -21.33 -6.55 -6.52
C ARG A 81 -20.50 -6.59 -5.25
N ASN A 82 -20.30 -5.43 -4.62
CA ASN A 82 -19.67 -5.30 -3.30
C ASN A 82 -18.28 -5.98 -3.19
N ARG A 83 -17.46 -5.88 -4.24
CA ARG A 83 -16.11 -6.45 -4.23
C ARG A 83 -15.30 -5.85 -3.07
N PRO A 84 -14.63 -6.68 -2.25
CA PRO A 84 -13.76 -6.23 -1.18
C PRO A 84 -12.65 -5.29 -1.68
N ASN A 85 -12.46 -4.16 -0.99
CA ASN A 85 -11.28 -3.32 -1.16
C ASN A 85 -10.01 -4.07 -0.71
N SER A 86 -8.90 -3.85 -1.42
CA SER A 86 -7.58 -4.38 -1.08
C SER A 86 -6.94 -3.59 0.06
N VAL A 87 -6.55 -4.29 1.12
CA VAL A 87 -5.75 -3.73 2.22
C VAL A 87 -4.32 -3.49 1.75
N THR A 88 -3.74 -4.38 0.94
CA THR A 88 -2.38 -4.19 0.40
C THR A 88 -2.26 -2.89 -0.40
N GLN A 89 -3.21 -2.60 -1.31
CA GLN A 89 -3.22 -1.32 -2.04
C GLN A 89 -3.33 -0.11 -1.10
N ALA A 90 -4.20 -0.20 -0.09
CA ALA A 90 -4.35 0.87 0.88
C ALA A 90 -3.05 1.16 1.64
N LEU A 91 -2.29 0.13 2.02
CA LEU A 91 -1.01 0.24 2.71
C LEU A 91 0.09 0.83 1.82
N GLU A 92 0.13 0.46 0.54
CA GLU A 92 1.07 1.06 -0.42
C GLU A 92 0.77 2.55 -0.68
N GLY A 93 -0.40 3.02 -0.25
CA GLY A 93 -0.87 4.38 -0.51
C GLY A 93 -1.19 4.59 -1.99
N SER A 94 -1.47 3.50 -2.71
CA SER A 94 -2.08 3.59 -4.03
C SER A 94 -3.51 4.08 -3.82
N LYS A 95 -3.69 5.41 -3.87
CA LYS A 95 -5.00 5.96 -4.18
C LYS A 95 -5.35 5.37 -5.53
N VAL A 96 -6.31 4.44 -5.56
CA VAL A 96 -7.03 4.15 -6.79
C VAL A 96 -7.66 5.50 -7.13
N GLU A 97 -7.05 6.23 -8.07
CA GLU A 97 -7.70 7.39 -8.66
C GLU A 97 -8.97 6.83 -9.29
N ARG A 98 -10.10 7.01 -8.61
CA ARG A 98 -11.37 6.97 -9.31
C ARG A 98 -11.29 8.16 -10.24
N GLU A 99 -11.35 7.89 -11.55
CA GLU A 99 -11.74 8.92 -12.51
C GLU A 99 -13.18 9.33 -12.16
N GLU A 100 -13.32 10.22 -11.19
CA GLU A 100 -14.59 10.83 -10.87
C GLU A 100 -14.94 11.79 -12.01
N ARG A 101 -15.78 11.33 -12.94
CA ARG A 101 -16.37 12.22 -13.94
C ARG A 101 -17.46 13.04 -13.26
N VAL A 102 -17.17 14.32 -13.04
CA VAL A 102 -18.15 15.29 -12.57
C VAL A 102 -18.79 15.95 -13.78
N PHE A 103 -20.12 15.94 -13.82
CA PHE A 103 -20.89 16.53 -14.92
C PHE A 103 -21.45 17.89 -14.49
N SER A 104 -21.34 18.87 -15.38
CA SER A 104 -21.84 20.22 -15.15
C SER A 104 -23.35 20.35 -15.42
N SER A 105 -23.97 19.36 -16.07
CA SER A 105 -25.41 19.33 -16.38
C SER A 105 -25.93 17.90 -16.63
N GLY A 106 -27.25 17.73 -16.55
CA GLY A 106 -27.91 16.45 -16.85
C GLY A 106 -27.71 15.98 -18.30
N GLU A 107 -27.67 16.90 -19.27
CA GLU A 107 -27.41 16.58 -20.68
C GLU A 107 -26.00 16.04 -20.92
N GLU A 108 -25.01 16.53 -20.17
CA GLU A 108 -23.64 16.05 -20.24
C GLU A 108 -23.53 14.62 -19.70
N PHE A 109 -24.22 14.33 -18.59
CA PHE A 109 -24.32 12.98 -18.04
C PHE A 109 -24.97 12.00 -19.02
N GLU A 110 -26.12 12.36 -19.62
CA GLU A 110 -26.81 11.48 -20.56
C GLU A 110 -25.99 11.19 -21.82
N ARG A 111 -25.23 12.18 -22.33
CA ARG A 111 -24.32 11.95 -23.46
C ARG A 111 -23.21 10.96 -23.09
N ALA A 112 -22.60 11.13 -21.92
CA ALA A 112 -21.58 10.21 -21.44
C ALA A 112 -22.12 8.79 -21.24
N MET A 113 -23.35 8.64 -20.73
CA MET A 113 -24.02 7.35 -20.60
C MET A 113 -24.31 6.69 -21.94
N ARG A 114 -24.80 7.43 -22.94
CA ARG A 114 -25.02 6.89 -24.30
C ARG A 114 -23.73 6.39 -24.95
N VAL A 115 -22.62 7.10 -24.75
CA VAL A 115 -21.30 6.66 -25.26
C VAL A 115 -20.86 5.37 -24.57
N LEU A 116 -21.02 5.29 -23.25
CA LEU A 116 -20.72 4.09 -22.47
C LEU A 116 -21.58 2.89 -22.90
N GLU A 117 -22.88 3.08 -23.14
CA GLU A 117 -23.77 2.01 -23.62
C GLU A 117 -23.33 1.43 -24.97
N ILE A 118 -22.83 2.28 -25.88
CA ILE A 118 -22.29 1.85 -27.18
C ILE A 118 -20.96 1.11 -26.99
N GLU A 119 -20.08 1.61 -26.12
CA GLU A 119 -18.77 0.99 -25.84
C GLU A 119 -18.87 -0.37 -25.14
N ILE A 120 -19.86 -0.56 -24.27
CA ILE A 120 -20.06 -1.81 -23.52
C ILE A 120 -20.78 -2.87 -24.37
N GLY A 121 -21.33 -2.49 -25.54
CA GLY A 121 -22.01 -3.38 -26.46
C GLY A 121 -23.37 -3.79 -25.90
N GLY A 122 -24.41 -3.02 -26.21
CA GLY A 122 -25.79 -3.43 -25.91
C GLY A 122 -26.14 -4.74 -26.61
N GLU A 123 -26.35 -5.81 -25.84
CA GLU A 123 -27.18 -6.92 -26.30
C GLU A 123 -28.60 -6.36 -26.47
N GLU A 124 -29.06 -6.25 -27.72
CA GLU A 124 -30.47 -6.07 -28.03
C GLU A 124 -31.26 -7.27 -27.48
N HIS A 125 -31.94 -7.10 -26.35
CA HIS A 125 -33.13 -7.92 -26.06
C HIS A 125 -34.29 -7.33 -26.85
N GLY A 126 -34.46 -7.84 -28.07
CA GLY A 126 -35.67 -7.68 -28.87
C GLY A 126 -36.82 -8.53 -28.32
N ASP A 127 -38.03 -7.97 -28.48
CA ASP A 127 -39.35 -8.45 -28.04
C ASP A 127 -39.66 -9.95 -28.19
#